data_AF-A0A165NE05-F1
#
_entry.id   AF-A0A165NE05-F1
#
_cell.length_a   1.000
_cell.length_b   1.000
_cell.length_c   1.000
_cell.angle_alpha   90.00
_cell.angle_beta   90.00
_cell.angle_gamma   90.00
#
_symmetry.space_group_name_H-M   'P 1'
#
loop_
_entity.id
_entity.type
_entity.pdbx_description
1 polymer ?
#
loop_
_entity_poly.entity_id
_entity_poly.type
_entity_poly.pdbx_seq_one_letter_code
_entity_poly.pdbx_strand_id
1 'polypeptide(L)'
;MNGQTEAEQSLATARCAMEASGNTAATELNIQNKSTRVLVDGSPNYRCDYCGQVISEQMKFSAVTIRDPDGEITEHFFCEEECMTSQYPDI
;
A
#
# COMPACT_ATOMS: atom_id res chain seq x y z
N MET A 1 -4.31 64.93 -15.51
CA MET A 1 -5.46 64.14 -15.02
C MET A 1 -5.29 62.76 -15.65
N ASN A 2 -4.58 61.81 -15.01
CA ASN A 2 -5.09 60.76 -14.09
C ASN A 2 -6.31 60.03 -14.70
N GLY A 3 -6.39 58.71 -14.90
CA GLY A 3 -5.56 57.52 -14.56
C GLY A 3 -5.94 56.36 -15.51
N GLN A 4 -5.12 55.32 -15.71
CA GLN A 4 -5.17 54.00 -15.01
C GLN A 4 -6.63 53.49 -14.82
N THR A 5 -7.04 52.25 -15.15
CA THR A 5 -6.36 50.95 -15.06
C THR A 5 -7.17 49.90 -15.83
N GLU A 6 -6.49 48.82 -16.17
CA GLU A 6 -6.99 47.54 -16.68
C GLU A 6 -8.06 46.89 -15.77
N ALA A 7 -8.78 45.89 -16.32
CA ALA A 7 -9.82 45.03 -15.71
C ALA A 7 -11.26 45.49 -16.03
N GLU A 8 -12.23 44.64 -16.38
CA GLU A 8 -12.48 43.32 -15.82
C GLU A 8 -13.05 42.35 -16.89
N GLN A 9 -12.36 41.22 -17.00
CA GLN A 9 -12.74 40.04 -17.75
C GLN A 9 -14.10 39.55 -17.25
N SER A 10 -15.08 39.49 -18.15
CA SER A 10 -16.39 38.93 -17.86
C SER A 10 -16.29 37.47 -17.44
N LEU A 11 -16.43 37.27 -16.13
CA LEU A 11 -17.41 36.37 -15.52
C LEU A 11 -17.32 34.88 -15.92
N ALA A 12 -16.50 34.11 -15.19
CA ALA A 12 -16.92 32.85 -14.54
C ALA A 12 -15.73 32.11 -13.89
N THR A 13 -14.97 32.77 -13.01
CA THR A 13 -14.09 32.06 -12.07
C THR A 13 -14.94 31.58 -10.89
N ALA A 14 -15.51 30.39 -11.02
CA ALA A 14 -16.06 29.66 -9.87
C ALA A 14 -15.59 28.21 -9.91
N ARG A 15 -14.40 28.01 -9.33
CA ARG A 15 -13.98 26.82 -8.59
C ARG A 15 -14.17 25.49 -9.33
N CYS A 16 -13.30 25.21 -10.30
CA CYS A 16 -12.73 23.88 -10.32
C CYS A 16 -11.70 23.86 -9.20
N ALA A 17 -12.10 23.33 -8.04
CA ALA A 17 -11.16 22.86 -7.06
C ALA A 17 -10.10 22.05 -7.82
N MET A 18 -8.84 22.45 -7.69
CA MET A 18 -7.75 21.53 -7.95
C MET A 18 -7.98 20.39 -6.96
N GLU A 19 -8.65 19.34 -7.43
CA GLU A 19 -8.35 17.99 -6.97
C GLU A 19 -6.88 17.82 -7.33
N ALA A 20 -6.00 18.27 -6.43
CA ALA A 20 -4.70 17.66 -6.26
C ALA A 20 -4.98 16.24 -5.75
N SER A 21 -5.60 15.43 -6.59
CA SER A 21 -5.40 14.00 -6.58
C SER A 21 -3.95 13.86 -6.92
N GLY A 22 -3.11 13.95 -5.89
CA GLY A 22 -1.77 13.42 -5.90
C GLY A 22 -1.93 11.94 -6.17
N ASN A 23 -2.16 11.60 -7.44
CA ASN A 23 -1.95 10.30 -8.01
C ASN A 23 -0.43 10.12 -8.03
N THR A 24 0.18 10.12 -6.85
CA THR A 24 1.17 9.12 -6.54
C THR A 24 0.47 7.86 -6.99
N ALA A 25 0.85 7.35 -8.16
CA ALA A 25 0.45 6.02 -8.54
C ALA A 25 0.92 5.18 -7.36
N ALA A 26 0.03 4.90 -6.41
CA ALA A 26 0.20 3.77 -5.53
C ALA A 26 0.39 2.66 -6.53
N THR A 27 1.63 2.19 -6.67
CA THR A 27 1.90 1.02 -7.50
C THR A 27 0.91 0.00 -7.00
N GLU A 28 -0.17 -0.23 -7.76
CA GLU A 28 -1.25 -1.12 -7.35
C GLU A 28 -0.56 -2.44 -7.05
N LEU A 29 -0.55 -2.82 -5.77
CA LEU A 29 0.16 -4.01 -5.34
C LEU A 29 -0.44 -5.17 -6.11
N ASN A 30 0.36 -5.81 -6.97
CA ASN A 30 -0.12 -6.93 -7.76
C ASN A 30 -0.11 -8.18 -6.90
N ILE A 31 -1.15 -8.31 -6.08
CA ILE A 31 -1.32 -9.40 -5.13
C ILE A 31 -1.81 -10.62 -5.88
N GLN A 32 -0.92 -11.61 -5.96
CA GLN A 32 -1.18 -12.87 -6.65
C GLN A 32 -1.98 -13.83 -5.76
N ASN A 33 -1.72 -13.81 -4.45
CA ASN A 33 -2.35 -14.71 -3.50
C ASN A 33 -2.27 -14.16 -2.07
N LYS A 34 -3.31 -14.45 -1.27
CA LYS A 34 -3.37 -14.16 0.17
C LYS A 34 -3.89 -15.40 0.88
N SER A 35 -3.16 -15.87 1.89
CA SER A 35 -3.54 -17.07 2.63
C SER A 35 -3.17 -16.96 4.11
N THR A 36 -4.04 -17.47 4.99
CA THR A 36 -3.71 -17.69 6.39
C THR A 36 -3.22 -19.12 6.56
N ARG A 37 -2.02 -19.29 7.10
CA ARG A 37 -1.35 -20.59 7.28
C ARG A 37 -1.08 -20.83 8.76
N VAL A 38 -0.87 -22.09 9.13
CA VAL A 38 -0.39 -22.50 10.45
C VAL A 38 0.92 -23.25 10.24
N LEU A 39 1.96 -22.88 10.97
CA LEU A 39 3.19 -23.67 10.96
C LEU A 39 2.96 -24.93 11.80
N VAL A 40 2.83 -26.11 11.19
CA VAL A 40 2.45 -27.33 11.93
C VAL A 40 3.67 -28.01 12.58
N ASP A 41 4.79 -28.07 11.86
CA ASP A 41 6.02 -28.72 12.32
C ASP A 41 7.22 -28.22 11.49
N GLY A 42 8.38 -28.10 12.12
CA GLY A 42 9.66 -27.83 11.47
C GLY A 42 10.35 -26.57 11.98
N SER A 43 11.59 -26.35 11.51
CA SER A 43 12.40 -25.18 11.85
C SER A 43 12.54 -24.17 10.71
N PRO A 44 11.45 -23.73 10.03
CA PRO A 44 11.60 -22.65 9.08
C PRO A 44 11.94 -21.37 9.84
N ASN A 45 12.95 -20.65 9.35
CA ASN A 45 13.32 -19.34 9.88
C ASN A 45 12.36 -18.26 9.34
N TYR A 46 11.05 -18.53 9.36
CA TYR A 46 10.05 -17.53 8.98
C TYR A 46 10.07 -16.41 10.00
N ARG A 47 10.22 -15.19 9.49
CA ARG A 47 10.15 -13.97 10.27
C ARG A 47 9.04 -13.12 9.69
N CYS A 48 8.31 -12.44 10.56
CA CYS A 48 7.39 -11.41 10.12
C CYS A 48 8.18 -10.35 9.34
N ASP A 49 7.81 -10.09 8.10
CA ASP A 49 8.44 -9.08 7.25
C ASP A 49 8.26 -7.66 7.81
N TYR A 50 7.23 -7.43 8.63
CA TYR A 50 6.97 -6.15 9.27
C TYR A 50 7.72 -5.95 10.60
N CYS A 51 7.49 -6.82 11.59
CA CYS A 51 8.02 -6.64 12.96
C CYS A 51 9.27 -7.48 13.27
N GLY A 52 9.68 -8.38 12.36
CA GLY A 52 10.86 -9.24 12.53
C GLY A 52 10.68 -10.40 13.52
N GLN A 53 9.52 -10.52 14.16
CA GLN A 53 9.21 -11.61 15.09
C GLN A 53 9.31 -12.97 14.38
N VAL A 54 9.88 -13.96 15.07
CA VAL A 54 9.94 -15.33 14.57
C VAL A 54 8.54 -15.94 14.59
N ILE A 55 8.13 -16.51 13.46
CA ILE A 55 6.87 -17.27 13.34
C ILE A 55 7.16 -18.70 13.79
N SER A 56 6.70 -19.02 14.99
CA SER A 56 6.94 -20.31 15.65
C SER A 56 5.91 -21.36 15.29
N GLU A 57 6.19 -22.61 15.64
CA GLU A 57 5.27 -23.73 15.48
C GLU A 57 3.92 -23.44 16.15
N GLN A 58 2.87 -23.96 15.53
CA GLN A 58 1.45 -23.79 15.87
C GLN A 58 0.94 -22.34 15.80
N MET A 59 1.77 -21.39 15.34
CA MET A 59 1.36 -20.01 15.11
C MET A 59 0.61 -19.88 13.77
N LYS A 60 -0.52 -19.16 13.81
CA LYS A 60 -1.19 -18.68 12.61
C LYS A 60 -0.45 -17.46 12.07
N PHE A 61 -0.21 -17.40 10.77
CA PHE A 61 0.41 -16.27 10.10
C PHE A 61 -0.24 -16.04 8.73
N SER A 62 -0.19 -14.81 8.24
CA SER A 62 -0.63 -14.46 6.89
C SER A 62 0.54 -14.51 5.93
N ALA A 63 0.33 -15.09 4.75
CA ALA A 63 1.28 -15.08 3.65
C ALA A 63 0.65 -14.33 2.47
N VAL A 64 1.39 -13.36 1.93
CA VAL A 64 0.98 -12.55 0.78
C VAL A 64 2.02 -12.74 -0.32
N THR A 65 1.56 -13.14 -1.50
CA THR A 65 2.41 -13.28 -2.67
C THR A 65 2.20 -12.07 -3.57
N ILE A 66 3.26 -11.34 -3.88
CA ILE A 66 3.23 -10.12 -4.69
C ILE A 66 4.08 -10.37 -5.94
N ARG A 67 3.56 -9.93 -7.09
CA ARG A 67 4.35 -9.83 -8.31
C ARG A 67 4.83 -8.38 -8.46
N ASP A 68 6.13 -8.18 -8.60
CA ASP A 68 6.67 -6.85 -8.85
C ASP A 68 6.52 -6.46 -10.35
N PRO A 69 6.75 -5.20 -10.72
CA PRO A 69 6.66 -4.74 -12.12
C PRO A 69 7.58 -5.49 -13.11
N ASP A 70 8.75 -5.97 -12.66
CA ASP A 70 9.67 -6.79 -13.47
C ASP A 70 9.19 -8.24 -13.61
N GLY A 71 8.15 -8.63 -12.86
CA GLY A 71 7.48 -9.93 -12.95
C GLY A 71 8.01 -10.99 -11.98
N GLU A 72 8.97 -10.64 -11.12
CA GLU A 72 9.42 -11.44 -9.97
C GLU A 72 8.25 -11.67 -9.01
N ILE A 73 8.22 -12.86 -8.42
CA ILE A 73 7.19 -13.24 -7.45
C ILE A 73 7.86 -13.41 -6.11
N THR A 74 7.44 -12.60 -5.14
CA THR A 74 7.96 -12.60 -3.78
C THR A 74 6.84 -12.94 -2.80
N GLU A 75 7.16 -13.76 -1.80
CA GLU A 75 6.23 -14.13 -0.74
C GLU A 75 6.66 -13.43 0.56
N HIS A 76 5.71 -12.75 1.20
CA HIS A 76 5.87 -12.05 2.47
C HIS A 76 5.03 -12.71 3.56
N PHE A 77 5.56 -12.77 4.78
CA PHE A 77 4.98 -13.42 5.93
C PHE A 77 4.69 -12.42 7.05
N PHE A 78 3.50 -12.51 7.65
CA PHE A 78 3.07 -11.61 8.71
C PHE A 78 2.53 -12.42 9.89
N CYS A 79 3.08 -12.18 11.08
CA CYS A 79 2.66 -12.89 12.30
C CYS A 79 1.22 -12.57 12.70
N GLU A 80 0.73 -11.37 12.37
CA GLU A 80 -0.61 -10.90 12.67
C GLU A 80 -1.19 -10.12 11.47
N GLU A 81 -2.53 -10.03 11.42
CA GLU A 81 -3.21 -9.25 10.38
C GLU A 81 -2.83 -7.77 10.44
N GLU A 82 -2.64 -7.21 11.63
CA GLU A 82 -2.20 -5.82 11.82
C GLU A 82 -0.83 -5.55 11.16
N CYS A 83 0.09 -6.52 11.23
CA CYS A 83 1.39 -6.39 10.56
C CYS A 83 1.23 -6.35 9.03
N MET A 84 0.32 -7.15 8.50
CA MET A 84 0.02 -7.20 7.07
C MET A 84 -0.64 -5.91 6.60
N THR A 85 -1.66 -5.42 7.30
CA THR A 85 -2.37 -4.17 6.92
C THR A 85 -1.55 -2.92 7.22
N SER A 86 -0.60 -2.97 8.15
CA SER A 86 0.37 -1.89 8.35
C SER A 86 1.36 -1.78 7.19
N GLN A 87 1.81 -2.93 6.64
CA GLN A 87 2.70 -2.97 5.48
C GLN A 87 1.95 -2.67 4.18
N TYR A 88 0.74 -3.23 4.04
CA TYR A 88 -0.11 -3.16 2.85
C TYR A 88 -1.52 -2.73 3.27
N PRO A 89 -1.78 -1.41 3.42
CA PRO A 89 -3.07 -0.92 3.91
C PRO A 89 -4.25 -1.17 2.96
N ASP A 90 -3.96 -1.43 1.68
CA ASP A 90 -4.96 -1.62 0.62
C ASP A 90 -5.24 -3.11 0.29
N ILE A 91 -4.97 -4.05 1.22
CA ILE A 91 -5.15 -5.52 1.07
C ILE A 91 -6.42 -6.10 1.72
#